data_AF-A0A2E7L3S2-F1
#
_entry.id   AF-A0A2E7L3S2-F1
#
_cell.length_a   1.000
_cell.length_b   1.000
_cell.length_c   1.000
_cell.angle_alpha   90.00
_cell.angle_beta   90.00
_cell.angle_gamma   90.00
#
_symmetry.space_group_name_H-M   'P 1'
#
loop_
_entity.id
_entity.type
_entity.pdbx_description
1 polymer ?
#
loop_
_entity_poly.entity_id
_entity_poly.type
_entity_poly.pdbx_seq_one_letter_code
_entity_poly.pdbx_strand_id
1 'polypeptide(L)'
;MKHWRRLLTVLFVWAPWLVLIGLAVAADPETESETSRPNQSAAAATTKTTQQNDVQSPSARKLTTTTTGQPQDVATESQPTSELLIASLAILVLAVFVGFEVISKVPPMLHTPLMSGSNAISGITVVGALVVTASGASNFASVLGMLAVILAMTNVTGGFLVTHRMLSMFQKK
;
A
#
# COMPACT_ATOMS: atom_id res chain seq x y z
N MET A 1 -11.11 37.85 13.77
CA MET A 1 -12.20 36.85 13.65
C MET A 1 -12.34 36.20 12.26
N LYS A 2 -11.79 36.76 11.16
CA LYS A 2 -11.97 36.20 9.79
C LYS A 2 -11.21 34.89 9.52
N HIS A 3 -10.11 34.64 10.23
CA HIS A 3 -9.27 33.44 10.12
C HIS A 3 -9.94 32.17 10.66
N TRP A 4 -10.75 32.30 11.72
CA TRP A 4 -11.49 31.19 12.32
C TRP A 4 -12.57 30.62 11.38
N ARG A 5 -13.23 31.49 10.60
CA ARG A 5 -14.23 31.05 9.62
C ARG A 5 -13.62 30.28 8.46
N ARG A 6 -12.37 30.59 8.08
CA ARG A 6 -11.64 29.85 7.02
C ARG A 6 -11.18 28.47 7.51
N LEU A 7 -10.73 28.36 8.75
CA LEU A 7 -10.40 27.07 9.39
C LEU A 7 -11.63 26.17 9.55
N LEU A 8 -12.75 26.74 10.00
CA LEU A 8 -14.02 26.02 10.09
C LEU A 8 -14.50 25.53 8.72
N THR A 9 -14.39 26.32 7.65
CA THR A 9 -14.76 25.84 6.30
C THR A 9 -13.84 24.74 5.77
N VAL A 10 -12.53 24.77 6.07
CA VAL A 10 -11.59 23.71 5.66
C VAL A 10 -11.91 22.40 6.41
N LEU A 11 -12.18 22.49 7.72
CA LEU A 11 -12.62 21.35 8.53
C LEU A 11 -13.98 20.80 8.06
N PHE A 12 -14.91 21.68 7.66
CA PHE A 12 -16.24 21.29 7.18
C PHE A 12 -16.24 20.70 5.77
N VAL A 13 -15.22 21.00 4.95
CA VAL A 13 -15.02 20.38 3.63
C VAL A 13 -14.35 19.00 3.75
N TRP A 14 -13.57 18.77 4.82
CA TRP A 14 -12.89 17.50 5.09
C TRP A 14 -13.73 16.50 5.89
N ALA A 15 -14.63 16.97 6.75
CA ALA A 15 -15.51 16.13 7.56
C ALA A 15 -16.41 15.16 6.75
N PRO A 16 -16.98 15.54 5.59
CA PRO A 16 -17.82 14.64 4.79
C PRO A 16 -17.05 13.46 4.21
N TRP A 17 -15.77 13.65 3.85
CA TRP A 17 -14.91 12.56 3.34
C TRP A 17 -14.60 11.53 4.43
N LEU A 18 -14.37 11.96 5.67
CA LEU A 18 -14.17 11.06 6.81
C LEU A 18 -15.44 10.29 7.17
N VAL A 19 -16.60 10.95 7.12
CA VAL A 19 -17.90 10.30 7.37
C VAL A 19 -18.25 9.29 6.28
N LEU A 20 -18.00 9.59 5.00
CA LEU A 20 -18.22 8.67 3.88
C LEU A 20 -17.32 7.43 3.95
N ILE A 21 -16.05 7.58 4.35
CA ILE A 21 -15.13 6.46 4.56
C ILE A 21 -15.57 5.61 5.75
N GLY A 22 -15.97 6.23 6.87
CA GLY A 22 -16.49 5.51 8.03
C GLY A 22 -17.80 4.76 7.75
N LEU A 23 -18.65 5.31 6.88
CA LEU A 23 -19.91 4.67 6.48
C LEU A 23 -19.68 3.49 5.53
N ALA A 24 -18.68 3.56 4.65
CA ALA A 24 -18.32 2.46 3.77
C ALA A 24 -17.72 1.26 4.53
N VAL A 25 -17.05 1.50 5.66
CA VAL A 25 -16.51 0.45 6.56
C VAL A 25 -17.59 -0.15 7.46
N ALA A 26 -18.71 0.56 7.67
CA ALA A 26 -19.83 0.11 8.50
C ALA A 26 -20.93 -0.61 7.71
N ALA A 27 -20.78 -0.79 6.40
CA ALA A 27 -21.78 -1.38 5.51
C ALA A 27 -21.66 -2.91 5.36
N ASP A 28 -21.38 -3.63 6.44
CA ASP A 28 -21.65 -5.07 6.56
C ASP A 28 -22.67 -5.31 7.69
N PRO A 29 -23.97 -5.42 7.38
CA PRO A 29 -24.96 -6.01 8.26
C PRO A 29 -25.41 -7.38 7.70
N GLU A 30 -24.69 -8.45 8.05
CA GLU A 30 -25.22 -9.81 7.97
C GLU A 30 -25.05 -10.43 9.37
N THR A 31 -26.12 -10.36 10.17
CA THR A 31 -26.30 -11.05 11.45
C THR A 31 -27.39 -12.10 11.32
N GLU A 32 -27.17 -13.23 12.01
CA GLU A 32 -28.06 -14.39 12.27
C GLU A 32 -27.99 -15.50 11.19
N SER A 33 -27.90 -16.80 11.47
CA SER A 33 -27.75 -17.63 12.67
C SER A 33 -27.71 -19.10 12.18
N GLU A 34 -26.81 -19.97 12.64
CA GLU A 34 -27.18 -21.36 12.94
C GLU A 34 -26.11 -22.16 13.72
N THR A 35 -26.62 -22.70 14.82
CA THR A 35 -26.08 -23.64 15.80
C THR A 35 -25.95 -25.07 15.23
N SER A 36 -24.89 -25.77 15.64
CA SER A 36 -24.80 -27.24 15.76
C SER A 36 -24.94 -28.13 14.52
N ARG A 37 -23.84 -28.81 14.14
CA ARG A 37 -23.74 -30.30 14.12
C ARG A 37 -22.27 -30.77 14.15
N PRO A 38 -21.92 -31.76 15.01
CA PRO A 38 -20.65 -32.47 14.94
C PRO A 38 -20.75 -33.57 13.87
N ASN A 39 -19.82 -33.62 12.92
CA ASN A 39 -19.78 -34.67 11.91
C ASN A 39 -18.47 -35.44 12.00
N GLN A 40 -18.56 -36.60 12.66
CA GLN A 40 -17.97 -37.88 12.30
C GLN A 40 -16.53 -37.84 11.75
N SER A 41 -15.57 -38.12 12.63
CA SER A 41 -14.46 -39.02 12.29
C SER A 41 -13.90 -39.64 13.57
N ALA A 42 -14.61 -40.66 14.06
CA ALA A 42 -14.06 -41.66 14.94
C ALA A 42 -14.30 -43.01 14.26
N ALA A 43 -13.29 -43.56 13.60
CA ALA A 43 -12.83 -44.94 13.82
C ALA A 43 -11.81 -45.39 12.74
N ALA A 44 -10.72 -45.97 13.25
CA ALA A 44 -9.89 -47.02 12.65
C ALA A 44 -8.76 -46.63 11.67
N ALA A 45 -7.57 -46.40 12.25
CA ALA A 45 -6.34 -47.20 12.07
C ALA A 45 -5.11 -46.30 12.36
N THR A 46 -4.53 -46.30 13.56
CA THR A 46 -3.45 -47.21 14.01
C THR A 46 -2.27 -47.28 13.04
N THR A 47 -1.16 -46.59 13.33
CA THR A 47 0.11 -47.21 13.79
C THR A 47 1.25 -46.18 13.80
N LYS A 48 2.07 -46.29 14.85
CA LYS A 48 3.17 -45.42 15.27
C LYS A 48 4.45 -45.64 14.46
N THR A 49 5.26 -44.58 14.36
CA THR A 49 6.72 -44.50 14.57
C THR A 49 7.57 -45.77 14.33
N THR A 50 8.56 -45.71 13.42
CA THR A 50 9.94 -46.21 13.65
C THR A 50 10.90 -45.63 12.61
N GLN A 51 11.99 -45.06 13.12
CA GLN A 51 13.19 -44.54 12.46
C GLN A 51 14.00 -45.66 11.78
N GLN A 52 14.70 -45.36 10.68
CA GLN A 52 16.10 -45.82 10.52
C GLN A 52 16.84 -45.01 9.43
N ASN A 53 17.87 -44.28 9.87
CA ASN A 53 18.95 -43.74 9.04
C ASN A 53 19.98 -44.85 8.75
N ASP A 54 20.78 -44.69 7.69
CA ASP A 54 22.24 -44.99 7.58
C ASP A 54 22.64 -44.97 6.08
N VAL A 55 23.35 -43.96 5.53
CA VAL A 55 24.80 -43.63 5.56
C VAL A 55 25.63 -44.27 4.41
N GLN A 56 26.10 -43.39 3.50
CA GLN A 56 27.42 -43.32 2.82
C GLN A 56 27.79 -44.14 1.54
N SER A 57 27.82 -43.42 0.39
CA SER A 57 28.90 -43.18 -0.64
C SER A 57 29.90 -44.30 -1.06
N PRO A 58 30.41 -44.33 -2.34
CA PRO A 58 31.41 -43.35 -2.79
C PRO A 58 31.51 -43.01 -4.32
N SER A 59 32.11 -41.83 -4.57
CA SER A 59 33.02 -41.45 -5.69
C SER A 59 32.62 -41.64 -7.16
N ALA A 60 32.47 -40.52 -7.89
CA ALA A 60 33.41 -40.15 -8.97
C ALA A 60 33.15 -38.74 -9.55
N ARG A 61 34.03 -37.83 -9.13
CA ARG A 61 34.52 -36.59 -9.75
C ARG A 61 34.37 -36.49 -11.28
N LYS A 62 33.77 -35.38 -11.75
CA LYS A 62 34.31 -34.61 -12.89
C LYS A 62 34.35 -33.12 -12.54
N LEU A 63 35.58 -32.62 -12.50
CA LEU A 63 36.00 -31.24 -12.29
C LEU A 63 36.68 -30.81 -13.59
N THR A 64 36.20 -29.76 -14.25
CA THR A 64 36.91 -28.86 -15.21
C THR A 64 35.91 -27.75 -15.56
N THR A 65 35.93 -26.59 -14.91
CA THR A 65 36.72 -25.37 -15.21
C THR A 65 36.31 -24.67 -16.52
N THR A 66 36.05 -23.36 -16.37
CA THR A 66 36.12 -22.29 -17.39
C THR A 66 34.84 -22.01 -18.16
N THR A 67 34.22 -20.87 -17.87
CA THR A 67 34.03 -19.73 -18.81
C THR A 67 32.91 -18.81 -18.31
N THR A 68 33.31 -17.61 -17.87
CA THR A 68 32.70 -16.32 -18.21
C THR A 68 31.24 -16.03 -17.86
N GLY A 69 31.07 -14.98 -17.07
CA GLY A 69 29.83 -14.27 -16.85
C GLY A 69 29.50 -14.28 -15.36
N GLN A 70 29.73 -13.17 -14.67
CA GLN A 70 28.95 -12.85 -13.47
C GLN A 70 27.49 -13.02 -13.85
N PRO A 71 26.78 -14.01 -13.32
CA PRO A 71 25.35 -13.89 -13.29
C PRO A 71 25.09 -12.87 -12.16
N GLN A 72 24.46 -11.75 -12.50
CA GLN A 72 23.80 -10.95 -11.49
C GLN A 72 22.61 -11.79 -11.04
N ASP A 73 22.90 -12.78 -10.19
CA ASP A 73 21.94 -13.46 -9.35
C ASP A 73 21.49 -12.37 -8.38
N VAL A 74 20.53 -11.56 -8.82
CA VAL A 74 19.47 -11.13 -7.92
C VAL A 74 18.72 -12.39 -7.51
N ALA A 75 19.39 -13.20 -6.70
CA ALA A 75 18.73 -14.05 -5.74
C ALA A 75 17.93 -13.05 -4.92
N THR A 76 16.66 -12.92 -5.28
CA THR A 76 15.62 -12.49 -4.36
C THR A 76 15.65 -13.52 -3.24
N GLU A 77 16.62 -13.37 -2.33
CA GLU A 77 16.59 -14.02 -1.05
C GLU A 77 15.20 -13.70 -0.51
N SER A 78 14.44 -14.75 -0.24
CA SER A 78 13.17 -14.65 0.44
C SER A 78 13.46 -14.15 1.85
N GLN A 79 13.70 -12.84 1.96
CA GLN A 79 13.97 -12.19 3.22
C GLN A 79 12.76 -12.49 4.11
N PRO A 80 13.00 -12.86 5.38
CA PRO A 80 11.91 -13.15 6.30
C PRO A 80 11.00 -11.90 6.36
N THR A 81 9.69 -12.10 6.40
CA THR A 81 8.70 -10.99 6.39
C THR A 81 8.98 -9.97 7.49
N SER A 82 9.61 -10.38 8.59
CA SER A 82 10.09 -9.51 9.66
C SER A 82 11.12 -8.48 9.19
N GLU A 83 12.05 -8.85 8.31
CA GLU A 83 13.06 -7.93 7.79
C GLU A 83 12.46 -6.88 6.85
N LEU A 84 11.51 -7.28 6.00
CA LEU A 84 10.76 -6.34 5.17
C LEU A 84 9.94 -5.36 6.01
N LEU A 85 9.33 -5.80 7.11
CA LEU A 85 8.62 -4.92 8.02
C LEU A 85 9.57 -3.94 8.73
N ILE A 86 10.71 -4.41 9.22
CA ILE A 86 11.73 -3.57 9.86
C ILE A 86 12.25 -2.53 8.85
N ALA A 87 12.55 -2.94 7.62
CA ALA A 87 12.98 -2.04 6.55
C ALA A 87 11.89 -1.02 6.16
N SER A 88 10.64 -1.46 6.03
CA SER A 88 9.49 -0.59 5.73
C SER A 88 9.28 0.46 6.82
N LEU A 89 9.38 0.05 8.09
CA LEU A 89 9.29 0.95 9.23
C LEU A 89 10.47 1.92 9.27
N ALA A 90 11.68 1.45 8.98
CA ALA A 90 12.85 2.33 8.89
C ALA A 90 12.64 3.39 7.80
N ILE A 91 12.23 2.99 6.59
CA ILE A 91 11.94 3.92 5.48
C ILE A 91 10.80 4.88 5.87
N LEU A 92 9.75 4.41 6.52
CA LEU A 92 8.64 5.24 7.01
C LEU A 92 9.14 6.34 7.97
N VAL A 93 9.92 5.96 8.99
CA VAL A 93 10.44 6.90 9.99
C VAL A 93 11.39 7.90 9.33
N LEU A 94 12.30 7.44 8.48
CA LEU A 94 13.22 8.32 7.74
C LEU A 94 12.44 9.28 6.83
N ALA A 95 11.42 8.81 6.12
CA ALA A 95 10.59 9.64 5.26
C ALA A 95 9.81 10.72 6.04
N VAL A 96 9.32 10.41 7.24
CA VAL A 96 8.66 11.39 8.11
C VAL A 96 9.64 12.48 8.57
N PHE A 97 10.85 12.11 8.98
CA PHE A 97 11.89 13.08 9.35
C PHE A 97 12.25 14.01 8.19
N VAL A 98 12.46 13.44 7.00
CA VAL A 98 12.72 14.22 5.78
C VAL A 98 11.54 15.13 5.43
N GLY A 99 10.31 14.62 5.51
CA GLY A 99 9.10 15.40 5.24
C GLY A 99 8.94 16.60 6.20
N PHE A 100 9.24 16.42 7.48
CA PHE A 100 9.19 17.48 8.48
C PHE A 100 10.21 18.60 8.18
N GLU A 101 11.46 18.23 7.90
CA GLU A 101 12.53 19.20 7.57
C GLU A 101 12.18 20.00 6.29
N VAL A 102 11.70 19.31 5.26
CA VAL A 102 11.33 19.94 3.98
C VAL A 102 10.19 20.94 4.14
N ILE A 103 9.11 20.58 4.85
CA ILE A 103 7.94 21.46 5.04
C ILE A 103 8.30 22.67 5.91
N SER A 104 9.18 22.49 6.91
CA SER A 104 9.58 23.55 7.84
C SER A 104 10.38 24.68 7.19
N LYS A 105 10.99 24.44 6.01
CA LYS A 105 11.82 25.42 5.29
C LYS A 105 11.05 26.25 4.24
N VAL A 106 9.74 26.02 4.08
CA VAL A 106 8.96 26.67 3.02
C VAL A 106 8.48 28.06 3.46
N PRO A 107 8.65 29.11 2.64
CA PRO A 107 8.21 30.46 3.00
C PRO A 107 6.68 30.56 3.10
N PRO A 108 6.15 31.44 3.97
CA PRO A 108 4.74 31.44 4.33
C PRO A 108 3.77 31.81 3.20
N MET A 109 4.28 32.43 2.14
CA MET A 109 3.51 32.73 0.92
C MET A 109 3.10 31.47 0.14
N LEU A 110 3.76 30.33 0.41
CA LEU A 110 3.54 29.08 -0.30
C LEU A 110 2.77 28.04 0.52
N HIS A 111 2.34 28.33 1.76
CA HIS A 111 1.59 27.35 2.55
C HIS A 111 0.28 26.90 1.86
N THR A 112 -0.41 27.81 1.17
CA THR A 112 -1.65 27.50 0.45
C THR A 112 -1.43 26.65 -0.80
N PRO A 113 -0.48 26.98 -1.71
CA PRO A 113 -0.15 26.08 -2.80
C PRO A 113 0.48 24.77 -2.33
N LEU A 114 1.22 24.75 -1.21
CA LEU A 114 1.76 23.52 -0.64
C LEU A 114 0.68 22.62 -0.05
N MET A 115 -0.34 23.19 0.60
CA MET A 115 -1.52 22.46 1.08
C MET A 115 -2.31 21.83 -0.08
N SER A 116 -2.40 22.51 -1.23
CA SER A 116 -2.99 21.93 -2.44
C SER A 116 -2.07 20.88 -3.09
N GLY A 117 -0.76 21.12 -3.06
CA GLY A 117 0.25 20.22 -3.63
C GLY A 117 0.32 18.88 -2.90
N SER A 118 0.22 18.85 -1.57
CA SER A 118 0.16 17.60 -0.81
C SER A 118 -1.08 16.75 -1.14
N ASN A 119 -2.19 17.38 -1.55
CA ASN A 119 -3.35 16.67 -2.08
C ASN A 119 -3.10 16.03 -3.47
N ALA A 120 -2.18 16.58 -4.27
CA ALA A 120 -1.76 15.94 -5.51
C ALA A 120 -0.88 14.71 -5.24
N ILE A 121 -0.03 14.77 -4.20
CA ILE A 121 0.90 13.69 -3.81
C ILE A 121 0.12 12.47 -3.28
N SER A 122 -1.00 12.65 -2.59
CA SER A 122 -1.86 11.53 -2.17
C SER A 122 -2.47 10.75 -3.35
N GLY A 123 -2.38 11.28 -4.57
CA GLY A 123 -2.71 10.58 -5.81
C GLY A 123 -1.90 9.31 -6.07
N ILE A 124 -0.85 9.01 -5.27
CA ILE A 124 -0.13 7.72 -5.27
C ILE A 124 -1.05 6.51 -5.13
N THR A 125 -2.26 6.70 -4.60
CA THR A 125 -3.34 5.70 -4.58
C THR A 125 -3.63 5.07 -5.95
N VAL A 126 -3.29 5.74 -7.06
CA VAL A 126 -3.40 5.18 -8.42
C VAL A 126 -2.60 3.88 -8.60
N VAL A 127 -1.45 3.76 -7.92
CA VAL A 127 -0.63 2.54 -7.97
C VAL A 127 -1.39 1.37 -7.33
N GLY A 128 -2.02 1.61 -6.18
CA GLY A 128 -2.86 0.61 -5.51
C GLY A 128 -4.08 0.23 -6.36
N ALA A 129 -4.76 1.21 -6.95
CA ALA A 129 -5.89 0.97 -7.84
C ALA A 129 -5.50 0.15 -9.08
N LEU A 130 -4.32 0.40 -9.65
CA LEU A 130 -3.81 -0.34 -10.80
C LEU A 130 -3.49 -1.80 -10.43
N VAL A 131 -2.86 -2.03 -9.28
CA VAL A 131 -2.54 -3.39 -8.79
C VAL A 131 -3.83 -4.19 -8.56
N VAL A 132 -4.82 -3.59 -7.91
CA VAL A 132 -6.12 -4.24 -7.67
C VAL A 132 -6.84 -4.55 -8.99
N THR A 133 -6.90 -3.58 -9.91
CA THR A 133 -7.52 -3.79 -11.22
C THR A 133 -6.80 -4.87 -12.03
N ALA A 134 -5.47 -4.88 -12.00
CA ALA A 134 -4.64 -5.87 -12.71
C ALA A 134 -4.77 -7.29 -12.14
N SER A 135 -5.10 -7.43 -10.85
CA SER A 135 -5.27 -8.74 -10.20
C SER A 135 -6.46 -9.55 -10.72
N GLY A 136 -7.46 -8.92 -11.36
CA GLY A 136 -8.55 -9.60 -12.08
C GLY A 136 -9.40 -10.58 -11.24
N ALA A 137 -9.43 -10.44 -9.92
CA ALA A 137 -9.94 -11.47 -9.01
C ALA A 137 -11.44 -11.81 -9.17
N SER A 138 -12.27 -10.85 -9.59
CA SER A 138 -13.72 -11.01 -9.78
C SER A 138 -14.27 -9.94 -10.72
N ASN A 139 -15.42 -10.21 -11.37
CA ASN A 139 -16.14 -9.22 -12.17
C ASN A 139 -16.48 -7.96 -11.35
N PHE A 140 -16.91 -8.14 -10.09
CA PHE A 140 -17.15 -7.03 -9.18
C PHE A 140 -15.86 -6.27 -8.83
N ALA A 141 -14.78 -6.99 -8.52
CA ALA A 141 -13.49 -6.39 -8.20
C ALA A 141 -12.92 -5.58 -9.37
N SER A 142 -13.17 -6.04 -10.61
CA SER A 142 -12.73 -5.34 -11.83
C SER A 142 -13.48 -4.01 -12.03
N VAL A 143 -14.78 -3.99 -11.76
CA VAL A 143 -15.59 -2.75 -11.81
C VAL A 143 -15.16 -1.77 -10.72
N LEU A 144 -14.94 -2.24 -9.50
CA LEU A 144 -14.44 -1.41 -8.39
C LEU A 144 -13.02 -0.90 -8.68
N GLY A 145 -12.16 -1.72 -9.28
CA GLY A 145 -10.81 -1.34 -9.70
C GLY A 145 -10.84 -0.22 -10.75
N MET A 146 -11.69 -0.35 -11.78
CA MET A 146 -11.90 0.68 -12.79
C MET A 146 -12.36 2.02 -12.17
N LEU A 147 -13.32 1.97 -11.24
CA LEU A 147 -13.78 3.16 -10.50
C LEU A 147 -12.67 3.74 -9.63
N ALA A 148 -11.88 2.91 -8.95
CA ALA A 148 -10.75 3.33 -8.14
C ALA A 148 -9.68 4.04 -8.97
N VAL A 149 -9.40 3.57 -10.19
CA VAL A 149 -8.47 4.24 -11.11
C VAL A 149 -8.98 5.62 -11.51
N ILE A 150 -10.27 5.76 -11.86
CA ILE A 150 -10.87 7.06 -12.20
C ILE A 150 -10.80 8.04 -11.02
N LEU A 151 -11.13 7.57 -9.81
CA LEU A 151 -11.06 8.37 -8.59
C LEU A 151 -9.61 8.77 -8.26
N ALA A 152 -8.66 7.84 -8.41
CA ALA A 152 -7.25 8.13 -8.19
C ALA A 152 -6.70 9.14 -9.20
N MET A 153 -7.06 8.99 -10.48
CA MET A 153 -6.70 9.94 -11.53
C MET A 153 -7.26 11.34 -11.24
N THR A 154 -8.49 11.44 -10.73
CA THR A 154 -9.08 12.73 -10.34
C THR A 154 -8.27 13.42 -9.23
N ASN A 155 -7.75 12.68 -8.25
CA ASN A 155 -6.86 13.23 -7.21
C ASN A 155 -5.54 13.75 -7.80
N VAL A 156 -4.94 12.99 -8.71
CA VAL A 156 -3.71 13.39 -9.43
C VAL A 156 -3.97 14.66 -10.24
N THR A 157 -4.87 14.62 -11.22
CA THR A 157 -5.10 15.75 -12.14
C THR A 157 -5.73 16.96 -11.45
N GLY A 158 -6.65 16.75 -10.51
CA GLY A 158 -7.27 17.83 -9.75
C GLY A 158 -6.27 18.55 -8.84
N GLY A 159 -5.42 17.80 -8.15
CA GLY A 159 -4.38 18.37 -7.28
C GLY A 159 -3.37 19.20 -8.06
N PHE A 160 -2.88 18.71 -9.21
CA PHE A 160 -1.92 19.45 -10.03
C PHE A 160 -2.53 20.67 -10.73
N LEU A 161 -3.78 20.58 -11.22
CA LEU A 161 -4.44 21.70 -11.91
C LEU A 161 -4.71 22.88 -10.97
N VAL A 162 -5.18 22.61 -9.76
CA VAL A 162 -5.43 23.65 -8.74
C VAL A 162 -4.11 24.27 -8.29
N THR A 163 -3.10 23.44 -8.03
CA THR A 163 -1.77 23.92 -7.62
C THR A 163 -1.12 24.78 -8.71
N HIS A 164 -1.22 24.37 -9.98
CA HIS A 164 -0.74 25.15 -11.11
C HIS A 164 -1.45 26.50 -11.22
N ARG A 165 -2.78 26.54 -11.05
CA ARG A 165 -3.54 27.80 -11.03
C ARG A 165 -3.10 28.71 -9.88
N MET A 166 -2.82 28.16 -8.69
CA MET A 166 -2.31 28.91 -7.55
C MET A 166 -0.90 29.46 -7.78
N LEU A 167 -0.02 28.68 -8.39
CA LEU A 167 1.36 29.07 -8.68
C LEU A 167 1.50 30.03 -9.87
N SER A 168 0.55 29.99 -10.83
CA SER A 168 0.53 30.91 -11.97
C SER A 168 0.43 32.38 -11.55
N MET A 169 -0.11 32.66 -10.35
CA MET A 169 -0.22 34.01 -9.80
C MET A 169 1.07 34.57 -9.21
N PHE A 170 2.12 33.74 -9.05
CA PHE A 170 3.45 34.16 -8.62
C PHE A 170 4.43 34.34 -9.80
N GLN A 171 4.00 34.03 -11.02
CA GLN A 171 4.81 34.26 -12.21
C GLN A 171 4.78 35.76 -12.55
N LYS A 172 5.92 36.44 -12.41
CA LYS A 172 6.10 37.80 -12.92
C LYS A 172 5.97 37.77 -14.44
N LYS A 173 5.23 38.74 -14.99
CA LYS A 173 5.19 39.01 -16.42
C LYS A 173 6.57 39.41 -16.95
#